data_AF-A0A2M7SQK6-F1
#
_entry.id   AF-A0A2M7SQK6-F1
#
_cell.length_a   1.000
_cell.length_b   1.000
_cell.length_c   1.000
_cell.angle_alpha   90.00
_cell.angle_beta   90.00
_cell.angle_gamma   90.00
#
_symmetry.space_group_name_H-M   'P 1'
#
loop_
_entity.id
_entity.type
_entity.pdbx_description
1 polymer ?
#
loop_
_entity_poly.entity_id
_entity_poly.type
_entity_poly.pdbx_seq_one_letter_code
_entity_poly.pdbx_strand_id
1 'polypeptide(L)'
;MKLKGLLSTAVAIATGLIVLVGYFVEIPILVNLRVTILNWVILLAAVALFVGLFNLLAVHADKIRNKQKGGIYSLVLIFSLLTTLILGLWLRPDHALMALIFNAIQLPVETSLMAMLVVTLTYASIRLLRRRNNLISIIFLVTALLILLGTAPLPFVGYVPILSDLIRPFIAQVLAAAGARGILIGVALGSLTTGLRVLFGADRPYSSDPSRGGK
;
A
#
# COMPACT_ATOMS: atom_id res chain seq x y z
N MET A 1 -4.49 -19.43 33.58
CA MET A 1 -4.91 -18.44 32.55
C MET A 1 -4.90 -17.06 33.19
N LYS A 2 -4.09 -16.09 32.71
CA LYS A 2 -3.98 -14.79 33.39
C LYS A 2 -5.27 -13.98 33.14
N LEU A 3 -6.02 -13.69 34.21
CA LEU A 3 -7.28 -12.90 34.21
C LEU A 3 -7.18 -11.62 33.36
N LYS A 4 -6.00 -11.00 33.32
CA LYS A 4 -5.69 -9.80 32.54
C LYS A 4 -5.90 -9.97 31.02
N GLY A 5 -5.54 -11.12 30.44
CA GLY A 5 -5.66 -11.37 28.99
C GLY A 5 -7.10 -11.66 28.55
N LEU A 6 -7.90 -12.27 29.44
CA LEU A 6 -9.34 -12.43 29.23
C LEU A 6 -10.04 -11.09 29.27
N LEU A 7 -9.72 -10.27 30.28
CA LEU A 7 -10.32 -8.95 30.46
C LEU A 7 -10.04 -8.04 29.25
N SER A 8 -8.80 -7.98 28.77
CA SER A 8 -8.45 -7.17 27.60
C SER A 8 -9.13 -7.64 26.32
N THR A 9 -9.25 -8.96 26.12
CA THR A 9 -9.99 -9.53 24.99
C THR A 9 -11.47 -9.19 25.06
N ALA A 10 -12.09 -9.30 26.24
CA ALA A 10 -13.49 -8.95 26.45
C ALA A 10 -13.75 -7.46 26.17
N VAL A 11 -12.85 -6.58 26.62
CA VAL A 11 -12.93 -5.14 26.32
C VAL A 11 -12.79 -4.87 24.82
N ALA A 12 -11.85 -5.53 24.14
CA ALA A 12 -11.68 -5.37 22.69
C ALA A 12 -12.94 -5.79 21.90
N ILE A 13 -13.52 -6.94 22.25
CA ILE A 13 -14.76 -7.44 21.63
C ILE A 13 -15.93 -6.48 21.92
N ALA A 14 -16.12 -6.09 23.17
CA ALA A 14 -17.20 -5.19 23.57
C ALA A 14 -17.11 -3.84 22.84
N THR A 15 -15.91 -3.24 22.80
CA THR A 15 -15.68 -1.96 22.13
C THR A 15 -15.96 -2.06 20.63
N GLY A 16 -15.50 -3.13 19.99
CA GLY A 16 -15.74 -3.35 18.57
C GLY A 16 -17.21 -3.62 18.25
N LEU A 17 -17.93 -4.35 19.11
CA LEU A 17 -19.38 -4.55 18.97
C LEU A 17 -20.16 -3.25 19.17
N ILE A 18 -19.79 -2.41 20.13
CA ILE A 18 -20.43 -1.10 20.35
C ILE A 18 -20.29 -0.23 19.09
N VAL A 19 -19.09 -0.18 18.49
CA VAL A 19 -18.87 0.56 17.24
C VAL A 19 -19.71 -0.02 16.10
N LEU A 20 -19.74 -1.35 15.96
CA LEU A 20 -20.49 -2.03 14.90
C LEU A 20 -22.00 -1.76 15.03
N VAL A 21 -22.58 -1.97 16.21
CA VAL A 21 -24.01 -1.71 16.46
C VAL A 21 -24.33 -0.23 16.28
N GLY A 22 -23.43 0.67 16.71
CA GLY A 22 -23.57 2.11 16.50
C GLY A 22 -23.62 2.54 15.03
N TYR A 23 -23.19 1.71 14.08
CA TYR A 23 -23.40 1.93 12.64
C TYR A 23 -24.79 1.55 12.14
N PHE A 24 -25.44 0.56 12.76
CA PHE A 24 -26.75 0.08 12.33
C PHE A 24 -27.92 0.69 13.11
N VAL A 25 -27.67 1.21 14.32
CA VAL A 25 -28.71 1.68 15.24
C VAL A 25 -28.47 3.15 15.62
N GLU A 26 -29.36 4.04 15.16
CA GLU A 26 -29.26 5.50 15.31
C GLU A 26 -29.77 6.01 16.68
N ILE A 27 -29.40 5.36 17.78
CA ILE A 27 -29.70 5.86 19.12
C ILE A 27 -28.63 6.90 19.51
N PRO A 28 -28.99 8.09 20.04
CA PRO A 28 -28.03 9.15 20.36
C PRO A 28 -26.84 8.71 21.21
N ILE A 29 -27.06 7.84 22.21
CA ILE A 29 -25.99 7.33 23.08
C ILE A 29 -24.97 6.46 22.31
N LEU A 30 -25.45 5.59 21.40
CA LEU A 30 -24.59 4.72 20.58
C LEU A 30 -23.81 5.53 19.55
N VAL A 31 -24.45 6.53 18.94
CA VAL A 31 -23.82 7.44 17.99
C VAL A 31 -22.68 8.21 18.67
N ASN A 32 -22.93 8.78 19.85
CA ASN A 32 -21.91 9.50 20.62
C ASN A 32 -20.74 8.59 21.01
N LEU A 33 -21.01 7.40 21.55
CA LEU A 33 -19.96 6.43 21.90
C LEU A 33 -19.13 6.02 20.68
N ARG A 34 -19.78 5.74 19.54
CA ARG A 34 -19.08 5.43 18.27
C ARG A 34 -18.16 6.57 17.88
N VAL A 35 -18.63 7.82 17.86
CA VAL A 35 -17.82 8.99 17.48
C VAL A 35 -16.63 9.16 18.44
N THR A 36 -16.85 9.05 19.75
CA THR A 36 -15.77 9.15 20.75
C THR A 36 -14.72 8.04 20.55
N ILE A 37 -15.15 6.79 20.39
CA ILE A 37 -14.23 5.66 20.15
C ILE A 37 -13.46 5.86 18.85
N LEU A 38 -14.13 6.27 17.76
CA LEU A 38 -13.47 6.52 16.47
C LEU A 38 -12.47 7.67 16.56
N ASN A 39 -12.76 8.73 17.33
CA ASN A 39 -11.79 9.80 17.58
C ASN A 39 -10.53 9.29 18.29
N TRP A 40 -10.67 8.39 19.27
CA TRP A 40 -9.52 7.74 19.89
C TRP A 40 -8.75 6.86 18.92
N VAL A 41 -9.44 6.09 18.06
CA VAL A 41 -8.80 5.29 17.02
C VAL A 41 -8.01 6.17 16.04
N ILE A 42 -8.56 7.31 15.62
CA ILE A 42 -7.88 8.27 14.74
C ILE A 42 -6.64 8.84 15.42
N LEU A 43 -6.73 9.22 16.70
CA LEU A 43 -5.57 9.67 17.48
C LEU A 43 -4.50 8.58 17.57
N LEU A 44 -4.88 7.34 17.89
CA LEU A 44 -3.94 6.20 17.94
C LEU A 44 -3.31 5.92 16.57
N ALA A 45 -4.06 6.03 15.48
CA ALA A 45 -3.54 5.89 14.12
C ALA A 45 -2.51 6.98 13.78
N ALA A 46 -2.77 8.23 14.19
CA ALA A 46 -1.80 9.31 14.04
C ALA A 46 -0.52 9.03 14.83
N VAL A 47 -0.63 8.59 16.09
CA VAL A 47 0.56 8.17 16.87
C VAL A 47 1.28 6.99 16.24
N ALA A 48 0.56 6.00 15.71
CA ALA A 48 1.14 4.86 15.03
C ALA A 48 1.95 5.26 13.77
N LEU A 49 1.48 6.27 13.04
CA LEU A 49 2.23 6.87 11.93
C LEU A 49 3.58 7.42 12.44
N PHE A 50 3.57 8.20 13.53
CA PHE A 50 4.82 8.69 14.13
C PHE A 50 5.73 7.56 14.59
N VAL A 51 5.19 6.50 15.21
CA VAL A 51 5.97 5.31 15.58
C VAL A 51 6.61 4.67 14.34
N GLY A 52 5.88 4.57 13.23
CA GLY A 52 6.41 4.10 11.95
C GLY A 52 7.54 4.99 11.41
N LEU A 53 7.37 6.30 11.47
CA LEU A 53 8.38 7.28 11.08
C LEU A 53 9.65 7.16 11.94
N PHE A 54 9.50 7.09 13.26
CA PHE A 54 10.62 6.91 14.19
C PHE A 54 11.31 5.56 13.98
N ASN A 55 10.56 4.50 13.70
CA ASN A 55 11.14 3.20 13.39
C ASN A 55 11.99 3.25 12.11
N LEU A 56 11.49 3.91 11.05
CA LEU A 56 12.25 4.10 9.81
C LEU A 56 13.55 4.88 10.06
N LEU A 57 13.47 5.98 10.82
CA LEU A 57 14.63 6.78 11.21
C LEU A 57 15.62 5.95 12.04
N ALA A 58 15.14 5.21 13.04
CA ALA A 58 15.98 4.41 13.93
C ALA A 58 16.73 3.32 13.17
N VAL A 59 16.03 2.54 12.32
CA VAL A 59 16.64 1.47 11.51
C VAL A 59 17.70 2.02 10.57
N HIS A 60 17.46 3.17 9.94
CA HIS A 60 18.40 3.75 9.01
C HIS A 60 19.54 4.53 9.68
N ALA A 61 19.31 5.15 10.82
CA ALA A 61 20.35 5.76 11.64
C ALA A 61 21.30 4.69 12.19
N ASP A 62 20.78 3.56 12.67
CA ASP A 62 21.59 2.42 13.11
C ASP A 62 22.43 1.85 11.96
N LYS A 63 21.81 1.70 10.78
CA LYS A 63 22.50 1.26 9.56
C LYS A 63 23.68 2.16 9.17
N ILE A 64 23.54 3.48 9.31
CA ILE A 64 24.60 4.47 9.06
C ILE A 64 25.68 4.37 10.14
N ARG A 65 25.27 4.36 11.43
CA ARG A 65 26.18 4.28 12.58
C ARG A 65 27.07 3.04 12.53
N ASN A 66 26.47 1.91 12.16
CA ASN A 66 27.15 0.61 12.06
C ASN A 66 27.85 0.40 10.71
N LYS A 67 27.93 1.44 9.85
CA LYS A 67 28.60 1.42 8.54
C LYS A 67 28.21 0.23 7.65
N GLN A 68 26.95 -0.19 7.72
CA GLN A 68 26.47 -1.34 6.96
C GLN A 68 26.43 -1.02 5.45
N LYS A 69 26.42 -2.07 4.62
CA LYS A 69 26.35 -1.94 3.16
C LYS A 69 25.12 -1.13 2.74
N GLY A 70 25.33 -0.08 1.95
CA GLY A 70 24.27 0.85 1.52
C GLY A 70 23.91 1.93 2.54
N GLY A 71 24.77 2.22 3.52
CA GLY A 71 24.58 3.32 4.48
C GLY A 71 24.43 4.70 3.82
N ILE A 72 25.12 4.96 2.70
CA ILE A 72 24.99 6.22 1.94
C ILE A 72 23.55 6.43 1.46
N TYR A 73 22.90 5.41 0.91
CA TYR A 73 21.48 5.50 0.50
C TYR A 73 20.55 5.74 1.68
N SER A 74 20.92 5.23 2.86
CA SER A 74 20.15 5.45 4.09
C SER A 74 20.28 6.91 4.55
N LEU A 75 21.45 7.52 4.37
CA LEU A 75 21.67 8.95 4.63
C LEU A 75 20.82 9.81 3.69
N VAL A 76 20.86 9.52 2.38
CA VAL A 76 20.03 10.22 1.39
C VAL A 76 18.55 10.13 1.75
N LEU A 77 18.08 8.96 2.16
CA LEU A 77 16.68 8.76 2.56
C LEU A 77 16.31 9.56 3.82
N ILE A 78 17.14 9.54 4.86
CA ILE A 78 16.87 10.34 6.07
C ILE A 78 16.87 11.83 5.74
N PHE A 79 17.83 12.28 4.92
CA PHE A 79 17.90 13.68 4.51
C PHE A 79 16.66 14.09 3.73
N SER A 80 16.28 13.34 2.69
CA SER A 80 15.09 13.66 1.88
C SER A 80 13.81 13.62 2.72
N LEU A 81 13.65 12.63 3.60
CA LEU A 81 12.53 12.53 4.53
C LEU A 81 12.41 13.79 5.41
N LEU A 82 13.51 14.21 6.05
CA LEU A 82 13.51 15.39 6.92
C LEU A 82 13.27 16.67 6.13
N THR A 83 13.90 16.84 4.97
CA THR A 83 13.69 18.01 4.11
C THR A 83 12.23 18.12 3.67
N THR A 84 11.65 17.04 3.14
CA THR A 84 10.24 17.06 2.70
C THR A 84 9.28 17.26 3.86
N LEU A 85 9.53 16.64 5.02
CA LEU A 85 8.69 16.81 6.21
C LEU A 85 8.73 18.26 6.73
N ILE A 86 9.92 18.82 6.91
CA ILE A 86 10.09 20.19 7.44
C ILE A 86 9.48 21.20 6.47
N LEU A 87 9.78 21.09 5.18
CA LEU A 87 9.21 21.99 4.18
C LEU A 87 7.68 21.82 4.09
N GLY A 88 7.16 20.60 4.19
CA GLY A 88 5.72 20.33 4.08
C GLY A 88 4.93 20.91 5.24
N LEU A 89 5.49 20.83 6.45
CA LEU A 89 4.91 21.44 7.65
C LEU A 89 4.99 22.97 7.61
N TRP A 90 6.06 23.53 7.06
CA TRP A 90 6.23 24.99 6.99
C TRP A 90 5.40 25.62 5.87
N LEU A 91 5.52 25.12 4.63
CA LEU A 91 5.01 25.77 3.43
C LEU A 91 3.59 25.34 3.07
N ARG A 92 3.08 24.28 3.71
CA ARG A 92 1.84 23.56 3.37
C ARG A 92 1.97 22.72 2.08
N PRO A 93 1.21 21.62 1.93
CA PRO A 93 1.32 20.72 0.79
C PRO A 93 0.99 21.34 -0.58
N ASP A 94 0.20 22.41 -0.60
CA ASP A 94 -0.28 23.10 -1.80
C ASP A 94 0.71 24.13 -2.38
N HIS A 95 1.85 24.36 -1.71
CA HIS A 95 2.84 25.34 -2.15
C HIS A 95 3.57 24.92 -3.45
N ALA A 96 3.94 25.90 -4.28
CA ALA A 96 4.64 25.66 -5.55
C ALA A 96 5.95 24.86 -5.40
N LEU A 97 6.69 25.09 -4.31
CA LEU A 97 7.90 24.32 -3.98
C LEU A 97 7.60 22.83 -3.72
N MET A 98 6.45 22.48 -3.13
CA MET A 98 6.03 21.09 -2.95
C MET A 98 5.69 20.45 -4.29
N ALA A 99 4.97 21.17 -5.15
CA ALA A 99 4.69 20.72 -6.51
C ALA A 99 5.99 20.50 -7.32
N LEU A 100 7.00 21.34 -7.14
CA LEU A 100 8.32 21.16 -7.74
C LEU A 100 9.02 19.89 -7.24
N ILE A 101 9.03 19.63 -5.93
CA ILE A 101 9.59 18.38 -5.37
C ILE A 101 8.89 17.16 -5.98
N PHE A 102 7.55 17.19 -6.05
CA PHE A 102 6.78 16.12 -6.67
C PHE A 102 7.13 15.93 -8.15
N ASN A 103 7.12 17.00 -8.94
CA ASN A 103 7.37 16.93 -10.38
C ASN A 103 8.83 16.62 -10.73
N ALA A 104 9.79 17.00 -9.89
CA ALA A 104 11.22 16.82 -10.15
C ALA A 104 11.79 15.53 -9.54
N ILE A 105 11.14 14.95 -8.52
CA ILE A 105 11.64 13.75 -7.83
C ILE A 105 10.66 12.59 -7.94
N GLN A 106 9.41 12.77 -7.51
CA GLN A 106 8.42 11.68 -7.47
C GLN A 106 8.06 11.19 -8.88
N LEU A 107 7.68 12.11 -9.80
CA LEU A 107 7.30 11.74 -11.16
C LEU A 107 8.44 11.08 -11.96
N PRO A 108 9.70 11.56 -11.93
CA PRO A 108 10.81 10.91 -12.63
C PRO A 108 11.14 9.53 -12.07
N VAL A 109 11.03 9.33 -10.74
CA VAL A 109 11.24 8.01 -10.13
C VAL A 109 10.14 7.04 -10.57
N GLU A 110 8.88 7.47 -10.56
CA GLU A 110 7.74 6.65 -11.02
C GLU A 110 7.92 6.23 -12.50
N THR A 111 8.19 7.18 -13.38
CA THR A 111 8.42 6.92 -14.81
C THR A 111 9.65 6.02 -15.04
N SER A 112 10.72 6.18 -14.26
CA SER A 112 11.89 5.31 -14.33
C SER A 112 11.57 3.87 -13.92
N LEU A 113 10.77 3.69 -12.86
CA LEU A 113 10.29 2.37 -12.44
C LEU A 113 9.37 1.76 -13.50
N MET A 114 8.48 2.55 -14.11
CA MET A 114 7.67 2.09 -15.24
C MET A 114 8.53 1.66 -16.44
N ALA A 115 9.58 2.41 -16.76
CA ALA A 115 10.53 2.04 -17.82
C ALA A 115 11.25 0.73 -17.49
N MET A 116 11.70 0.55 -16.25
CA MET A 116 12.31 -0.71 -15.79
C MET A 116 11.33 -1.88 -15.87
N LEU A 117 10.06 -1.67 -15.54
CA LEU A 117 9.01 -2.67 -15.71
C LEU A 117 8.82 -3.03 -17.18
N VAL A 118 8.81 -2.06 -18.10
CA VAL A 118 8.73 -2.32 -19.55
C VAL A 118 9.88 -3.19 -20.04
N VAL A 119 11.12 -2.87 -19.65
CA VAL A 119 12.30 -3.63 -20.05
C VAL A 119 12.26 -5.05 -19.49
N THR A 120 11.95 -5.21 -18.20
CA THR A 120 11.87 -6.53 -17.56
C THR A 120 10.72 -7.37 -18.10
N LEU A 121 9.56 -6.76 -18.40
CA LEU A 121 8.41 -7.41 -19.04
C LEU A 121 8.75 -7.89 -20.45
N THR A 122 9.45 -7.06 -21.22
CA THR A 122 9.91 -7.42 -22.58
C THR A 122 10.88 -8.60 -22.53
N TYR A 123 11.87 -8.55 -21.63
CA TYR A 123 12.79 -9.66 -21.42
C TYR A 123 12.07 -10.94 -20.97
N ALA A 124 11.14 -10.83 -20.02
CA ALA A 124 10.33 -11.96 -19.56
C ALA A 124 9.49 -12.56 -20.69
N SER A 125 8.89 -11.74 -21.55
CA SER A 125 8.11 -12.18 -22.72
C SER A 125 8.97 -13.00 -23.68
N ILE A 126 10.16 -12.50 -24.02
CA ILE A 126 11.12 -13.19 -24.89
C ILE A 126 11.60 -14.51 -24.26
N ARG A 127 11.87 -14.51 -22.94
CA ARG A 127 12.31 -15.70 -22.21
C ARG A 127 11.21 -16.76 -22.13
N LEU A 128 9.96 -16.35 -21.92
CA LEU A 128 8.80 -17.24 -21.85
C LEU A 128 8.55 -17.94 -23.19
N LEU A 129 8.56 -17.19 -24.30
CA LEU A 129 8.44 -17.77 -25.65
C LEU A 129 9.50 -18.82 -25.96
N ARG A 130 10.77 -18.55 -25.59
CA ARG A 130 11.87 -19.48 -25.86
C ARG A 130 11.80 -20.76 -25.04
N ARG A 131 11.18 -20.73 -23.85
CA ARG A 131 11.23 -21.86 -22.91
C ARG A 131 10.00 -22.77 -23.00
N ARG A 132 8.79 -22.22 -23.19
CA ARG A 132 7.54 -22.99 -23.41
C ARG A 132 6.52 -22.17 -24.20
N ASN A 133 6.16 -22.64 -25.38
CA ASN A 133 5.15 -21.99 -26.23
C ASN A 133 3.71 -22.40 -25.84
N ASN A 134 3.34 -22.17 -24.58
CA ASN A 134 2.01 -22.52 -24.05
C ASN A 134 1.01 -21.38 -24.33
N LEU A 135 -0.29 -21.71 -24.35
CA LEU A 135 -1.38 -20.73 -24.58
C LEU A 135 -1.26 -19.48 -23.68
N ILE A 136 -0.90 -19.67 -22.41
CA ILE A 136 -0.72 -18.59 -21.43
C ILE A 136 0.43 -17.66 -21.83
N SER A 137 1.54 -18.20 -22.32
CA SER A 137 2.69 -17.41 -22.78
C SER A 137 2.36 -16.61 -24.04
N ILE A 138 1.53 -17.16 -24.92
CA ILE A 138 1.02 -16.45 -26.12
C ILE A 138 0.10 -15.30 -25.70
N ILE A 139 -0.88 -15.56 -24.83
CA ILE A 139 -1.80 -14.52 -24.32
C ILE A 139 -1.02 -13.39 -23.64
N PHE A 140 -0.06 -13.74 -22.79
CA PHE A 140 0.79 -12.76 -22.11
C PHE A 140 1.57 -11.90 -23.09
N LEU A 141 2.19 -12.51 -24.11
CA LEU A 141 2.96 -11.78 -25.10
C LEU A 141 2.08 -10.87 -25.94
N VAL A 142 0.95 -11.37 -26.43
CA VAL A 142 0.00 -10.56 -27.23
C VAL A 142 -0.45 -9.36 -26.40
N THR A 143 -0.81 -9.58 -25.13
CA THR A 143 -1.22 -8.49 -24.22
C THR A 143 -0.09 -7.48 -24.00
N ALA A 144 1.13 -7.95 -23.70
CA ALA A 144 2.29 -7.07 -23.49
C ALA A 144 2.61 -6.26 -24.74
N LEU A 145 2.58 -6.89 -25.92
CA LEU A 145 2.86 -6.24 -27.20
C LEU A 145 1.78 -5.20 -27.55
N LEU A 146 0.50 -5.51 -27.34
CA LEU A 146 -0.61 -4.56 -27.54
C LEU A 146 -0.49 -3.34 -26.61
N ILE A 147 -0.17 -3.55 -25.33
CA ILE A 147 0.04 -2.44 -24.39
C ILE A 147 1.23 -1.59 -24.84
N LEU A 148 2.37 -2.22 -25.17
CA LEU A 148 3.59 -1.51 -25.57
C LEU A 148 3.36 -0.67 -26.83
N LEU A 149 2.74 -1.25 -27.86
CA LEU A 149 2.39 -0.53 -29.09
C LEU A 149 1.36 0.59 -28.83
N GLY A 150 0.41 0.39 -27.91
CA GLY A 150 -0.57 1.42 -27.58
C GLY A 150 0.02 2.59 -26.80
N THR A 151 1.12 2.40 -26.07
CA THR A 151 1.81 3.47 -25.33
C THR A 151 2.88 4.21 -26.12
N ALA A 152 3.56 3.55 -27.06
CA ALA A 152 4.70 4.13 -27.77
C ALA A 152 4.30 4.62 -29.17
N PRO A 153 4.66 5.85 -29.58
CA PRO A 153 4.47 6.28 -30.95
C PRO A 153 5.36 5.44 -31.88
N LEU A 154 4.77 4.89 -32.94
CA LEU A 154 5.52 4.12 -33.93
C LEU A 154 6.33 5.07 -34.82
N PRO A 155 7.59 4.73 -35.15
CA PRO A 155 8.35 5.45 -36.16
C PRO A 155 7.53 5.53 -37.46
N PHE A 156 7.50 6.70 -38.10
CA PHE A 156 6.83 6.98 -39.38
C PHE A 156 5.28 7.00 -39.38
N VAL A 157 4.61 6.26 -38.49
CA VAL A 157 3.13 6.14 -38.48
C VAL A 157 2.48 6.95 -37.34
N GLY A 158 3.24 7.30 -36.30
CA GLY A 158 2.70 7.99 -35.13
C GLY A 158 1.87 7.05 -34.26
N TYR A 159 0.84 7.58 -33.60
CA TYR A 159 -0.08 6.78 -32.80
C TYR A 159 -1.13 6.12 -33.70
N VAL A 160 -1.33 4.81 -33.54
CA VAL A 160 -2.41 4.10 -34.23
C VAL A 160 -3.70 4.27 -33.40
N PRO A 161 -4.72 5.00 -33.87
CA PRO A 161 -5.87 5.40 -33.04
C PRO A 161 -6.61 4.22 -32.40
N ILE A 162 -6.70 3.09 -33.12
CA ILE A 162 -7.36 1.87 -32.60
C ILE A 162 -6.58 1.30 -31.41
N LEU A 163 -5.25 1.32 -31.44
CA LEU A 163 -4.44 0.80 -30.34
C LEU A 163 -4.36 1.78 -29.16
N SER A 164 -4.22 3.07 -29.44
CA SER A 164 -4.08 4.11 -28.41
C SER A 164 -5.39 4.41 -27.69
N ASP A 165 -6.51 4.43 -28.41
CA ASP A 165 -7.77 5.01 -27.91
C ASP A 165 -8.81 3.94 -27.52
N LEU A 166 -8.68 2.71 -28.04
CA LEU A 166 -9.58 1.60 -27.70
C LEU A 166 -8.86 0.52 -26.91
N ILE A 167 -7.83 -0.09 -27.49
CA ILE A 167 -7.23 -1.32 -26.93
C ILE A 167 -6.44 -1.02 -25.65
N ARG A 168 -5.54 -0.03 -25.67
CA ARG A 168 -4.76 0.35 -24.50
C ARG A 168 -5.64 0.74 -23.30
N PRO A 169 -6.58 1.70 -23.41
CA PRO A 169 -7.39 2.10 -22.26
C PRO A 169 -8.29 0.97 -21.79
N PHE A 170 -8.82 0.13 -22.67
CA PHE A 170 -9.58 -1.05 -22.24
C PHE A 170 -8.73 -1.99 -21.37
N ILE A 171 -7.53 -2.34 -21.83
CA ILE A 171 -6.65 -3.24 -21.05
C ILE A 171 -6.19 -2.57 -19.74
N ALA A 172 -5.77 -1.31 -19.79
CA ALA A 172 -5.22 -0.62 -18.63
C ALA A 172 -6.28 -0.21 -17.59
N GLN A 173 -7.39 0.38 -18.04
CA GLN A 173 -8.41 0.97 -17.16
C GLN A 173 -9.52 0.00 -16.80
N VAL A 174 -9.74 -1.07 -17.57
CA VAL A 174 -10.72 -2.11 -17.22
C VAL A 174 -10.00 -3.31 -16.64
N LEU A 175 -9.16 -4.00 -17.42
CA LEU A 175 -8.60 -5.29 -16.99
C LEU A 175 -7.54 -5.15 -15.89
N ALA A 176 -6.52 -4.30 -16.10
CA ALA A 176 -5.47 -4.09 -15.11
C ALA A 176 -5.99 -3.36 -13.87
N ALA A 177 -6.85 -2.34 -14.05
CA ALA A 177 -7.49 -1.67 -12.93
C ALA A 177 -8.43 -2.60 -12.15
N ALA A 178 -9.13 -3.54 -12.80
CA ALA A 178 -9.91 -4.57 -12.09
C ALA A 178 -9.02 -5.48 -11.25
N GLY A 179 -7.84 -5.88 -11.75
CA GLY A 179 -6.86 -6.61 -10.96
C GLY A 179 -6.35 -5.81 -9.75
N ALA A 180 -5.98 -4.55 -9.96
CA ALA A 180 -5.53 -3.66 -8.88
C ALA A 180 -6.61 -3.44 -7.82
N ARG A 181 -7.85 -3.17 -8.25
CA ARG A 181 -9.01 -3.06 -7.35
C ARG A 181 -9.31 -4.38 -6.66
N GLY A 182 -9.15 -5.51 -7.34
CA GLY A 182 -9.29 -6.85 -6.75
C GLY A 182 -8.29 -7.10 -5.62
N ILE A 183 -7.03 -6.68 -5.79
CA ILE A 183 -6.02 -6.73 -4.73
C ILE A 183 -6.42 -5.82 -3.56
N LEU A 184 -6.86 -4.58 -3.82
CA LEU A 184 -7.31 -3.66 -2.78
C LEU A 184 -8.52 -4.21 -2.00
N ILE A 185 -9.49 -4.82 -2.70
CA ILE A 185 -10.62 -5.51 -2.10
C ILE A 185 -10.12 -6.70 -1.28
N GLY A 186 -9.18 -7.49 -1.80
CA GLY A 186 -8.59 -8.62 -1.08
C GLY A 186 -7.89 -8.19 0.21
N VAL A 187 -7.12 -7.10 0.18
CA VAL A 187 -6.49 -6.52 1.38
C VAL A 187 -7.53 -6.03 2.37
N ALA A 188 -8.58 -5.35 1.90
CA ALA A 188 -9.68 -4.89 2.74
C ALA A 188 -10.44 -6.06 3.38
N LEU A 189 -10.75 -7.11 2.63
CA LEU A 189 -11.39 -8.31 3.17
C LEU A 189 -10.45 -9.05 4.14
N GLY A 190 -9.14 -9.08 3.87
CA GLY A 190 -8.13 -9.65 4.76
C GLY A 190 -8.03 -8.91 6.11
N SER A 191 -8.09 -7.58 6.08
CA SER A 191 -8.10 -6.78 7.31
C SER A 191 -9.44 -6.92 8.06
N LEU A 192 -10.57 -6.94 7.36
CA LEU A 192 -11.89 -7.17 7.94
C LEU A 192 -12.00 -8.56 8.59
N THR A 193 -11.53 -9.60 7.92
CA THR A 193 -11.53 -10.97 8.49
C THR A 193 -10.67 -11.06 9.73
N THR A 194 -9.51 -10.40 9.76
CA THR A 194 -8.69 -10.29 10.98
C THR A 194 -9.46 -9.59 12.11
N GLY A 195 -10.13 -8.48 11.82
CA GLY A 195 -10.98 -7.78 12.79
C GLY A 195 -12.15 -8.65 13.30
N LEU A 196 -12.83 -9.37 12.41
CA LEU A 196 -13.94 -10.27 12.75
C LEU A 196 -13.47 -11.45 13.61
N ARG A 197 -12.30 -12.03 13.34
CA ARG A 197 -11.75 -13.11 14.18
C ARG A 197 -11.49 -12.63 15.61
N VAL A 198 -11.01 -11.40 15.77
CA VAL A 198 -10.86 -10.77 17.09
C VAL A 198 -12.22 -10.53 17.74
N LEU A 199 -13.21 -10.02 16.99
CA LEU A 199 -14.58 -9.78 17.49
C LEU A 199 -15.29 -11.06 17.96
N PHE A 200 -15.14 -12.16 17.23
CA PHE A 200 -15.69 -13.46 17.63
C PHE A 200 -14.84 -14.17 18.69
N GLY A 201 -13.73 -13.56 19.12
CA GLY A 201 -12.83 -14.12 20.12
C GLY A 201 -12.07 -15.38 19.67
N ALA A 202 -12.04 -15.63 18.35
CA ALA A 202 -11.26 -16.70 17.73
C ALA A 202 -9.76 -16.38 17.81
N ASP A 203 -9.39 -15.13 17.56
CA ASP A 203 -8.04 -14.62 17.76
C ASP A 203 -7.99 -13.76 19.04
N ARG A 204 -7.05 -14.07 19.94
CA ARG A 204 -6.89 -13.38 21.24
C ARG A 204 -5.51 -12.71 21.32
N PRO A 205 -5.30 -11.55 20.68
CA PRO A 205 -3.99 -10.93 20.56
C PRO A 205 -3.38 -10.52 21.91
N TYR A 206 -4.21 -10.38 22.95
CA TYR A 206 -3.78 -9.92 24.27
C TYR A 206 -3.61 -11.05 25.30
N SER A 207 -3.84 -12.32 24.91
CA SER A 207 -3.55 -13.45 25.79
C SER A 207 -2.07 -13.80 25.72
N SER A 208 -1.26 -13.20 26.59
CA SER A 208 0.13 -13.61 26.78
C SER A 208 0.19 -14.95 27.51
N ASP A 209 0.27 -16.03 26.75
CA ASP A 209 0.72 -17.34 27.22
C ASP A 209 2.09 -17.66 26.60
N PRO A 210 3.20 -17.55 27.36
CA PRO A 210 4.54 -17.89 26.88
C PRO A 210 4.69 -19.36 26.45
N SER A 211 3.76 -20.25 26.85
CA SER A 211 3.83 -21.68 26.57
C SER A 211 3.18 -22.10 25.24
N ARG A 212 2.56 -21.16 24.52
CA ARG A 212 1.96 -21.39 23.19
C ARG A 212 2.61 -20.54 22.10
N GLY A 213 3.93 -20.40 22.17
CA GLY A 213 4.76 -19.98 21.04
C GLY A 213 4.77 -21.07 19.97
N GLY A 214 3.71 -21.11 19.16
CA GLY A 214 3.51 -22.09 18.13
C GLY A 214 2.74 -21.49 16.98
N LYS A 215 3.52 -20.99 16.01
CA LYS A 215 3.17 -20.40 14.70
C LYS A 215 3.04 -18.89 14.67
#